data_AF-A0A915ZNQ0-F1
#
_entry.id   AF-A0A915ZNQ0-F1
#
_cell.length_a   1.000
_cell.length_b   1.000
_cell.length_c   1.000
_cell.angle_alpha   90.00
_cell.angle_beta   90.00
_cell.angle_gamma   90.00
#
_symmetry.space_group_name_H-M   'P 1'
#
loop_
_entity.id
_entity.type
_entity.pdbx_description
1 polymer ?
#
loop_
_entity_poly.entity_id
_entity_poly.type
_entity_poly.pdbx_seq_one_letter_code
_entity_poly.pdbx_strand_id
1 'polypeptide(L)'
;MGMCGKNGKDWKTFEIETACGVVLKDVGGNIDFFVIGIDELNVLHNLAKGDQRPVRDIIHAVGSLSCITKKMLYVPILAGTIQGPLEKFIQESTYKLLRLPLRLLSNEEVNAISVYLINTHEELKNYINKNSRIVQCCISDLSGHVKAFEYFYNLLLNLIKKYTHTVNYVFLMNLVKFELEEKYPFRGYAKIMEQVVARAILNIPVNKDDPVNYVDLSSKGIISLEAVPYDTLFYVRMPYMWVWILTSLKEFRAGKFWDVMIDQESHILWQAFEDFNVAILDSTSSTSQIVI
;
A
#
# COMPACT_ATOMS: atom_id res chain seq x y z
N MET A 1 11.08 -13.26 43.46
CA MET A 1 12.30 -13.69 42.74
C MET A 1 12.18 -13.13 41.32
N GLY A 2 12.87 -12.10 40.88
CA GLY A 2 14.15 -11.57 41.33
C GLY A 2 15.27 -11.94 40.35
N MET A 3 15.11 -11.62 39.06
CA MET A 3 16.23 -11.54 38.11
C MET A 3 16.19 -10.19 37.41
N CYS A 4 16.55 -9.17 38.20
CA CYS A 4 17.03 -7.91 37.68
C CYS A 4 18.44 -8.17 37.15
N GLY A 5 18.61 -8.21 35.83
CA GLY A 5 19.91 -8.28 35.20
C GLY A 5 20.73 -7.06 35.59
N LYS A 6 21.74 -7.25 36.43
CA LYS A 6 22.79 -6.26 36.72
C LYS A 6 23.56 -6.03 35.43
N ASN A 7 23.14 -5.02 34.67
CA ASN A 7 23.89 -4.15 33.77
C ASN A 7 22.86 -3.38 32.96
N GLY A 8 22.24 -2.38 33.59
CA GLY A 8 21.37 -1.44 32.92
C GLY A 8 22.18 -0.60 31.93
N LYS A 9 22.38 -1.11 30.72
CA LYS A 9 22.62 -0.24 29.57
C LYS A 9 21.28 0.40 29.25
N ASP A 10 21.24 1.71 29.41
CA ASP A 10 20.13 2.55 28.96
C ASP A 10 19.83 2.17 27.51
N TRP A 11 18.62 1.70 27.21
CA TRP A 11 18.24 1.30 25.84
C TRP A 11 18.40 2.45 24.84
N LYS A 12 18.49 3.69 25.35
CA LYS A 12 18.81 4.90 24.60
C LYS A 12 20.20 4.93 23.98
N THR A 13 21.13 4.06 24.39
CA THR A 13 22.48 3.96 23.82
C THR A 13 22.67 2.72 22.94
N PHE A 14 21.57 2.10 22.49
CA PHE A 14 21.65 0.89 21.66
C PHE A 14 21.83 1.25 20.18
N GLU A 15 23.06 1.07 19.68
CA GLU A 15 23.41 1.35 18.29
C GLU A 15 23.10 0.17 17.37
N ILE A 16 22.76 0.45 16.11
CA ILE A 16 22.49 -0.58 15.07
C ILE A 16 23.69 -1.54 14.93
N GLU A 17 24.92 -1.04 15.04
CA GLU A 17 26.13 -1.85 15.03
C GLU A 17 26.14 -2.90 16.16
N THR A 18 25.73 -2.49 17.38
CA THR A 18 25.66 -3.40 18.53
C THR A 18 24.59 -4.46 18.31
N ALA A 19 23.44 -4.07 17.75
CA ALA A 19 22.36 -4.99 17.40
C ALA A 19 22.82 -6.05 16.40
N CYS A 20 23.41 -5.62 15.28
CA CYS A 20 23.96 -6.50 14.26
C CYS A 20 25.06 -7.40 14.83
N GLY A 21 25.95 -6.86 15.67
CA GLY A 21 27.03 -7.62 16.30
C GLY A 21 26.55 -8.76 17.21
N VAL A 22 25.41 -8.60 17.89
CA VAL A 22 24.79 -9.68 18.68
C VAL A 22 24.26 -10.77 17.75
N VAL A 23 23.48 -10.39 16.73
CA VAL A 23 22.91 -11.35 15.76
C VAL A 23 24.00 -12.15 15.05
N LEU A 24 25.08 -11.49 14.63
CA LEU A 24 26.21 -12.15 13.97
C LEU A 24 26.92 -13.17 14.86
N LYS A 25 27.04 -12.88 16.16
CA LYS A 25 27.62 -13.83 17.13
C LYS A 25 26.73 -15.04 17.32
N ASP A 26 25.41 -14.85 17.33
CA ASP A 26 24.45 -15.92 17.57
C ASP A 26 24.26 -16.84 16.35
N VAL A 27 24.23 -16.28 15.14
CA VAL A 27 24.08 -17.06 13.91
C VAL A 27 25.34 -17.90 13.63
N GLY A 28 26.52 -17.34 13.88
CA GLY A 28 27.80 -17.98 13.57
C GLY A 28 28.05 -18.18 12.06
N GLY A 29 29.31 -18.43 11.69
CA GLY A 29 29.69 -18.75 10.30
C GLY A 29 30.15 -17.55 9.46
N ASN A 30 30.26 -17.80 8.15
CA ASN A 30 30.74 -16.84 7.15
C ASN A 30 29.52 -16.27 6.40
N ILE A 31 29.06 -15.09 6.82
CA ILE A 31 27.90 -14.41 6.24
C ILE A 31 28.40 -13.38 5.23
N ASP A 32 27.91 -13.49 3.99
CA ASP A 32 28.30 -12.58 2.91
C ASP A 32 27.38 -11.35 2.82
N PHE A 33 26.11 -11.47 3.25
CA PHE A 33 25.11 -10.41 3.19
C PHE A 33 24.26 -10.35 4.47
N PHE A 34 23.95 -9.14 4.92
CA PHE A 34 23.05 -8.88 6.04
C PHE A 34 21.97 -7.88 5.62
N VAL A 35 20.72 -8.34 5.55
CA VAL A 35 19.58 -7.51 5.14
C VAL A 35 18.89 -6.93 6.37
N ILE A 36 18.73 -5.62 6.40
CA ILE A 36 18.07 -4.89 7.50
C ILE A 36 16.75 -4.33 6.98
N GLY A 37 15.64 -4.96 7.36
CA GLY A 37 14.30 -4.43 7.09
C GLY A 37 13.88 -3.39 8.13
N ILE A 38 13.52 -2.20 7.68
CA ILE A 38 13.01 -1.11 8.52
C ILE A 38 11.66 -0.69 7.96
N ASP A 39 10.60 -0.97 8.71
CA ASP A 39 9.23 -0.59 8.35
C ASP A 39 8.81 0.72 9.04
N GLU A 40 7.70 1.30 8.60
CA GLU A 40 7.10 2.54 9.10
C GLU A 40 8.08 3.73 9.11
N LEU A 41 8.91 3.86 8.07
CA LEU A 41 9.91 4.93 7.97
C LEU A 41 9.30 6.35 8.07
N ASN A 42 8.03 6.50 7.70
CA ASN A 42 7.24 7.71 7.86
C ASN A 42 7.04 8.11 9.34
N VAL A 43 6.89 7.15 10.26
CA VAL A 43 6.78 7.41 11.70
C VAL A 43 8.12 7.94 12.22
N LEU A 44 9.21 7.29 11.84
CA LEU A 44 10.56 7.73 12.21
C LEU A 44 10.85 9.15 11.70
N HIS A 45 10.44 9.44 10.46
CA HIS A 45 10.54 10.79 9.90
C HIS A 45 9.74 11.81 10.72
N ASN A 46 8.49 11.49 11.08
CA ASN A 46 7.63 12.41 11.83
C ASN A 46 8.12 12.68 13.25
N LEU A 47 8.96 11.80 13.81
CA LEU A 47 9.60 12.01 15.11
C LEU A 47 10.83 12.91 15.04
N ALA A 48 11.36 13.21 13.85
CA ALA A 48 12.51 14.09 13.67
C ALA A 48 12.15 15.53 14.09
N LYS A 49 12.99 16.16 14.91
CA LYS A 49 12.84 17.56 15.32
C LYS A 49 14.03 18.39 14.83
N GLY A 50 13.76 19.57 14.28
CA GLY A 50 14.80 20.50 13.82
C GLY A 50 15.60 19.93 12.65
N ASP A 51 16.94 19.97 12.74
CA ASP A 51 17.87 19.51 11.68
C ASP A 51 18.11 17.99 11.64
N GLN A 52 17.40 17.22 12.47
CA GLN A 52 17.54 15.75 12.50
C GLN A 52 17.09 15.13 11.17
N ARG A 53 17.89 14.19 10.65
CA ARG A 53 17.59 13.46 9.41
C ARG A 53 17.68 11.95 9.65
N PRO A 54 16.77 11.38 10.46
CA PRO A 54 16.92 10.00 10.96
C PRO A 54 16.97 8.95 9.85
N VAL A 55 16.25 9.16 8.74
CA VAL A 55 16.31 8.30 7.55
C VAL A 55 17.72 8.27 6.95
N ARG A 56 18.34 9.46 6.79
CA ARG A 56 19.70 9.59 6.27
C ARG A 56 20.72 8.97 7.22
N ASP A 57 20.56 9.24 8.52
CA ASP A 57 21.49 8.75 9.54
C ASP A 57 21.47 7.22 9.61
N ILE A 58 20.31 6.58 9.43
CA ILE A 58 20.19 5.13 9.28
C ILE A 58 20.90 4.63 8.02
N ILE A 59 20.65 5.23 6.86
CA ILE A 59 21.30 4.82 5.60
C ILE A 59 22.83 4.92 5.74
N HIS A 60 23.33 6.00 6.34
CA HIS A 60 24.76 6.21 6.57
C HIS A 60 25.33 5.21 7.58
N ALA A 61 24.61 4.92 8.66
CA ALA A 61 25.04 3.93 9.65
C ALA A 61 25.10 2.51 9.06
N VAL A 62 24.09 2.10 8.28
CA VAL A 62 24.12 0.79 7.62
C VAL A 62 25.18 0.73 6.53
N GLY A 63 25.34 1.83 5.79
CA GLY A 63 26.37 1.94 4.76
C GLY A 63 27.80 1.87 5.33
N SER A 64 28.06 2.54 6.45
CA SER A 64 29.38 2.55 7.09
C SER A 64 29.78 1.15 7.57
N LEU A 65 28.82 0.33 8.04
CA LEU A 65 29.08 -1.07 8.42
C LEU A 65 29.62 -1.91 7.26
N SER A 66 29.14 -1.67 6.04
CA SER A 66 29.65 -2.33 4.83
C SER A 66 31.10 -1.92 4.53
N CYS A 67 31.43 -0.65 4.74
CA CYS A 67 32.79 -0.13 4.51
C CYS A 67 33.80 -0.63 5.56
N ILE A 68 33.38 -0.77 6.83
CA ILE A 68 34.25 -1.16 7.95
C ILE A 68 34.58 -2.65 7.87
N THR A 69 33.58 -3.49 7.63
CA THR A 69 33.77 -4.94 7.72
C THR A 69 34.46 -5.54 6.50
N LYS A 70 34.37 -4.91 5.31
CA LYS A 70 34.94 -5.31 3.98
C LYS A 70 34.66 -6.76 3.53
N LYS A 71 34.03 -7.56 4.38
CA LYS A 71 33.79 -9.00 4.26
C LYS A 71 32.31 -9.30 4.11
N MET A 72 31.44 -8.42 4.61
CA MET A 72 30.00 -8.58 4.59
C MET A 72 29.34 -7.31 4.06
N LEU A 73 28.37 -7.45 3.16
CA LEU A 73 27.58 -6.35 2.64
C LEU A 73 26.31 -6.18 3.46
N TYR A 74 26.05 -4.97 3.94
CA TYR A 74 24.80 -4.62 4.63
C TYR A 74 23.85 -3.93 3.66
N VAL A 75 22.62 -4.46 3.56
CA VAL A 75 21.59 -3.98 2.63
C VAL A 75 20.37 -3.50 3.43
N PRO A 76 20.12 -2.18 3.50
CA PRO A 76 18.90 -1.66 4.12
C PRO A 76 17.72 -1.80 3.15
N ILE A 77 16.63 -2.41 3.61
CA ILE A 77 15.31 -2.39 2.96
C ILE A 77 14.43 -1.48 3.81
N LEU A 78 14.04 -0.35 3.23
CA LEU A 78 13.23 0.67 3.90
C LEU A 78 11.80 0.60 3.36
N ALA A 79 10.83 0.44 4.24
CA ALA A 79 9.41 0.44 3.94
C ALA A 79 8.70 1.53 4.74
N GLY A 80 7.70 2.15 4.12
CA GLY A 80 6.91 3.20 4.76
C GLY A 80 6.20 4.08 3.73
N THR A 81 5.15 4.76 4.19
CA THR A 81 4.40 5.74 3.40
C THR A 81 5.07 7.11 3.49
N ILE A 82 6.25 7.23 2.89
CA ILE A 82 7.09 8.43 3.04
C ILE A 82 6.50 9.58 2.22
N GLN A 83 6.25 10.70 2.90
CA GLN A 83 5.69 11.93 2.34
C GLN A 83 6.78 12.80 1.72
N GLY A 84 6.53 13.32 0.51
CA GLY A 84 7.40 14.28 -0.17
C GLY A 84 8.46 13.65 -1.09
N PRO A 85 9.27 14.48 -1.79
CA PRO A 85 10.27 14.01 -2.72
C PRO A 85 11.31 13.20 -1.96
N LEU A 86 11.24 11.87 -2.10
CA LEU A 86 12.16 10.92 -1.49
C LEU A 86 13.62 11.31 -1.80
N GLU A 87 13.84 12.01 -2.92
CA GLU A 87 15.09 12.62 -3.36
C GLU A 87 15.69 13.63 -2.36
N LYS A 88 14.87 14.46 -1.69
CA LYS A 88 15.37 15.45 -0.71
C LYS A 88 15.98 14.79 0.52
N PHE A 89 15.59 13.57 0.85
CA PHE A 89 16.15 12.84 2.00
C PHE A 89 17.49 12.16 1.67
N ILE A 90 17.89 12.12 0.40
CA ILE A 90 18.97 11.26 -0.12
C ILE A 90 20.01 12.05 -0.92
N GLN A 91 19.82 13.36 -1.11
CA GLN A 91 20.69 14.23 -1.96
C GLN A 91 22.21 14.13 -1.69
N GLU A 92 22.64 13.64 -0.52
CA GLU A 92 24.05 13.51 -0.13
C GLU A 92 24.50 12.05 0.06
N SER A 93 23.60 11.06 -0.09
CA SER A 93 23.91 9.65 0.07
C SER A 93 24.59 9.10 -1.19
N THR A 94 25.66 8.34 -1.00
CA THR A 94 26.37 7.63 -2.09
C THR A 94 25.67 6.36 -2.57
N TYR A 95 24.66 5.88 -1.83
CA TYR A 95 23.86 4.71 -2.23
C TYR A 95 22.86 5.06 -3.34
N LYS A 96 22.91 4.31 -4.45
CA LYS A 96 21.85 4.33 -5.48
C LYS A 96 20.62 3.63 -4.91
N LEU A 97 19.58 4.39 -4.59
CA LEU A 97 18.31 3.84 -4.11
C LEU A 97 17.53 3.22 -5.27
N LEU A 98 17.07 1.98 -5.08
CA LEU A 98 16.05 1.36 -5.92
C LEU A 98 14.67 1.60 -5.33
N ARG A 99 13.78 2.28 -6.05
CA ARG A 99 12.37 2.41 -5.67
C ARG A 99 11.59 1.22 -6.17
N LEU A 100 10.84 0.59 -5.27
CA LEU A 100 9.94 -0.52 -5.59
C LEU A 100 8.50 -0.07 -5.29
N PRO A 101 7.82 0.60 -6.24
CA PRO A 101 6.41 0.95 -6.05
C PRO A 101 5.57 -0.33 -5.94
N LEU A 102 4.72 -0.40 -4.92
CA LEU A 102 3.75 -1.49 -4.77
C LEU A 102 2.49 -1.16 -5.57
N ARG A 103 2.13 -2.09 -6.45
CA ARG A 103 1.00 -1.97 -7.37
C ARG A 103 -0.23 -2.70 -6.87
N LEU A 104 -1.38 -2.37 -7.44
CA LEU A 104 -2.56 -3.24 -7.35
C LEU A 104 -2.26 -4.58 -8.03
N LEU A 105 -2.90 -5.63 -7.53
CA LEU A 105 -2.80 -6.96 -8.11
C LEU A 105 -3.42 -6.95 -9.51
N SER A 106 -2.77 -7.65 -10.45
CA SER A 106 -3.37 -7.91 -11.76
C SER A 106 -4.44 -9.00 -11.64
N ASN A 107 -5.28 -9.13 -12.65
CA ASN A 107 -6.31 -10.18 -12.68
C ASN A 107 -5.70 -11.58 -12.55
N GLU A 108 -4.55 -11.83 -13.16
CA GLU A 108 -3.83 -13.10 -13.06
C GLU A 108 -3.38 -13.37 -11.63
N GLU A 109 -2.86 -12.36 -10.93
CA GLU A 109 -2.42 -12.49 -9.53
C GLU A 109 -3.61 -12.67 -8.58
N VAL A 110 -4.68 -11.90 -8.76
CA VAL A 110 -5.94 -12.06 -8.00
C VAL A 110 -6.48 -13.47 -8.19
N ASN A 111 -6.49 -13.99 -9.43
CA ASN A 111 -6.93 -15.35 -9.72
C ASN A 111 -6.03 -16.40 -9.07
N ALA A 112 -4.70 -16.25 -9.16
CA ALA A 112 -3.75 -17.18 -8.56
C ALA A 112 -3.91 -17.25 -7.03
N ILE A 113 -4.04 -16.10 -6.37
CA ILE A 113 -4.26 -16.04 -4.91
C ILE A 113 -5.64 -16.60 -4.55
N SER A 114 -6.68 -16.29 -5.34
CA SER A 114 -8.02 -16.86 -5.16
C SER A 114 -7.98 -18.39 -5.17
N VAL A 115 -7.34 -18.97 -6.18
CA VAL A 115 -7.21 -20.42 -6.34
C VAL A 115 -6.45 -21.03 -5.17
N TYR A 116 -5.38 -20.38 -4.71
CA TYR A 116 -4.65 -20.81 -3.53
C TYR A 116 -5.56 -20.83 -2.29
N LEU A 117 -6.20 -19.71 -1.95
CA LEU A 117 -7.06 -19.59 -0.76
C LEU A 117 -8.23 -20.58 -0.76
N ILE A 118 -8.85 -20.78 -1.92
CA ILE A 118 -9.94 -21.74 -2.13
C ILE A 118 -9.45 -23.16 -1.87
N ASN A 119 -8.27 -23.53 -2.35
CA ASN A 119 -7.73 -24.88 -2.16
C ASN A 119 -7.20 -25.13 -0.74
N THR A 120 -6.82 -24.08 0.00
CA THR A 120 -6.36 -24.19 1.39
C THR A 120 -7.52 -24.44 2.37
N HIS A 121 -8.75 -24.05 2.04
CA HIS A 121 -9.90 -24.11 2.95
C HIS A 121 -11.05 -24.92 2.32
N GLU A 122 -11.32 -26.11 2.85
CA GLU A 122 -12.33 -27.01 2.30
C GLU A 122 -13.75 -26.41 2.34
N GLU A 123 -14.08 -25.65 3.38
CA GLU A 123 -15.38 -24.97 3.50
C GLU A 123 -15.56 -23.90 2.40
N LEU A 124 -14.51 -23.12 2.11
CA LEU A 124 -14.51 -22.14 1.03
C LEU A 124 -14.66 -22.84 -0.32
N LYS A 125 -13.91 -23.93 -0.55
CA LYS A 125 -14.00 -24.72 -1.80
C LYS A 125 -15.41 -25.21 -2.06
N ASN A 126 -16.03 -25.85 -1.07
CA ASN A 126 -17.37 -26.39 -1.19
C ASN A 126 -18.43 -25.30 -1.41
N TYR A 127 -18.27 -24.15 -0.77
CA TYR A 127 -19.18 -23.03 -0.90
C TYR A 127 -19.04 -22.29 -2.25
N ILE A 128 -17.80 -21.98 -2.65
CA ILE A 128 -17.50 -21.21 -3.86
C ILE A 128 -17.84 -22.02 -5.12
N ASN A 129 -17.63 -23.33 -5.12
CA ASN A 129 -18.05 -24.17 -6.25
C ASN A 129 -19.55 -24.04 -6.57
N LYS A 130 -20.38 -23.75 -5.56
CA LYS A 130 -21.84 -23.54 -5.74
C LYS A 130 -22.20 -22.09 -6.08
N ASN A 131 -21.33 -21.12 -5.77
CA ASN A 131 -21.61 -19.68 -5.86
C ASN A 131 -20.57 -18.92 -6.70
N SER A 132 -19.86 -19.62 -7.59
CA SER A 132 -18.63 -19.14 -8.24
C SER A 132 -18.81 -17.78 -8.92
N ARG A 133 -19.91 -17.60 -9.67
CA ARG A 133 -20.18 -16.36 -10.41
C ARG A 133 -20.32 -15.13 -9.50
N ILE A 134 -21.07 -15.24 -8.41
CA ILE A 134 -21.31 -14.09 -7.49
C ILE A 134 -20.03 -13.75 -6.74
N VAL A 135 -19.28 -14.76 -6.32
CA VAL A 135 -17.98 -14.58 -5.65
C VAL A 135 -16.98 -13.91 -6.59
N GLN A 136 -16.94 -14.34 -7.86
CA GLN A 136 -16.11 -13.70 -8.88
C GLN A 136 -16.49 -12.23 -9.07
N CYS A 137 -17.79 -11.89 -9.15
CA CYS A 137 -18.23 -10.49 -9.21
C CYS A 137 -17.75 -9.67 -7.99
N CYS A 138 -17.86 -10.21 -6.79
CA CYS A 138 -17.39 -9.51 -5.59
C CYS A 138 -15.88 -9.29 -5.63
N ILE A 139 -15.09 -10.33 -5.98
CA ILE A 139 -13.63 -10.24 -6.12
C ILE A 139 -13.24 -9.19 -7.15
N SER A 140 -13.96 -9.20 -8.27
CA SER A 140 -13.92 -8.20 -9.31
C SER A 140 -14.01 -6.79 -8.72
N ASP A 141 -15.06 -6.51 -7.95
CA ASP A 141 -15.30 -5.18 -7.38
C ASP A 141 -14.19 -4.73 -6.41
N LEU A 142 -13.41 -5.64 -5.83
CA LEU A 142 -12.27 -5.29 -4.96
C LEU A 142 -11.06 -4.72 -5.73
N SER A 143 -11.06 -4.84 -7.06
CA SER A 143 -10.14 -4.13 -7.98
C SER A 143 -8.66 -4.30 -7.65
N GLY A 144 -8.24 -5.52 -7.30
CA GLY A 144 -6.84 -5.85 -7.02
C GLY A 144 -6.27 -5.25 -5.72
N HIS A 145 -7.10 -4.61 -4.89
CA HIS A 145 -6.67 -4.08 -3.60
C HIS A 145 -6.45 -5.19 -2.57
N VAL A 146 -5.18 -5.51 -2.31
CA VAL A 146 -4.74 -6.67 -1.48
C VAL A 146 -5.47 -6.75 -0.14
N LYS A 147 -5.58 -5.63 0.59
CA LYS A 147 -6.19 -5.66 1.93
C LYS A 147 -7.70 -5.89 1.87
N ALA A 148 -8.36 -5.37 0.84
CA ALA A 148 -9.80 -5.57 0.63
C ALA A 148 -10.07 -7.04 0.30
N PHE A 149 -9.20 -7.63 -0.51
CA PHE A 149 -9.21 -9.04 -0.86
C PHE A 149 -9.01 -9.96 0.36
N GLU A 150 -8.06 -9.63 1.24
CA GLU A 150 -7.85 -10.33 2.51
C GLU A 150 -9.09 -10.27 3.40
N TYR A 151 -9.68 -9.08 3.61
CA TYR A 151 -10.90 -8.93 4.40
C TYR A 151 -12.06 -9.73 3.83
N PHE A 152 -12.25 -9.71 2.51
CA PHE A 152 -13.33 -10.43 1.84
C PHE A 152 -13.27 -11.93 2.15
N TYR A 153 -12.12 -12.59 1.94
CA TYR A 153 -12.00 -14.03 2.18
C TYR A 153 -12.13 -14.40 3.66
N ASN A 154 -11.55 -13.61 4.56
CA ASN A 154 -11.66 -13.85 6.00
C ASN A 154 -13.11 -13.73 6.48
N LEU A 155 -13.82 -12.68 6.06
CA LEU A 155 -15.23 -12.46 6.40
C LEU A 155 -16.13 -13.53 5.77
N LEU A 156 -15.90 -13.88 4.50
CA LEU A 156 -16.64 -14.94 3.81
C LEU A 156 -16.50 -16.28 4.54
N LEU A 157 -15.27 -16.69 4.89
CA LEU A 157 -15.01 -17.92 5.63
C LEU A 157 -15.73 -17.91 6.99
N ASN A 158 -15.70 -16.78 7.70
CA ASN A 158 -16.38 -16.64 8.98
C ASN A 158 -17.91 -16.74 8.84
N LEU A 159 -18.50 -16.18 7.79
CA LEU A 159 -19.94 -16.28 7.53
C LEU A 159 -20.34 -17.71 7.18
N ILE A 160 -19.55 -18.40 6.34
CA ILE A 160 -19.77 -19.81 5.99
C ILE A 160 -19.75 -20.68 7.25
N LYS A 161 -18.75 -20.48 8.13
CA LYS A 161 -18.62 -21.23 9.40
C LYS A 161 -19.76 -20.99 10.38
N LYS A 162 -20.47 -19.86 10.27
CA LYS A 162 -21.67 -19.57 11.08
C LYS A 162 -22.93 -20.28 10.56
N TYR A 163 -22.83 -21.13 9.54
CA TYR A 163 -23.91 -21.95 8.97
C TYR A 163 -25.17 -21.18 8.56
N THR A 164 -25.03 -19.91 8.17
CA THR A 164 -26.12 -19.22 7.48
C THR A 164 -26.30 -19.89 6.11
N HIS A 165 -27.43 -20.54 5.86
CA HIS A 165 -27.67 -21.32 4.63
C HIS A 165 -27.46 -20.54 3.32
N THR A 166 -27.39 -19.20 3.39
CA THR A 166 -27.01 -18.30 2.30
C THR A 166 -26.16 -17.15 2.85
N VAL A 167 -25.09 -16.77 2.14
CA VAL A 167 -24.33 -15.54 2.45
C VAL A 167 -25.00 -14.37 1.76
N ASN A 168 -25.31 -13.32 2.51
CA ASN A 168 -25.71 -12.03 1.94
C ASN A 168 -24.45 -11.29 1.49
N TYR A 169 -24.21 -11.26 0.17
CA TYR A 169 -23.01 -10.64 -0.41
C TYR A 169 -22.99 -9.11 -0.30
N VAL A 170 -24.16 -8.46 -0.34
CA VAL A 170 -24.28 -7.02 -0.10
C VAL A 170 -23.83 -6.68 1.32
N PHE A 171 -24.25 -7.50 2.30
CA PHE A 171 -23.79 -7.36 3.68
C PHE A 171 -22.28 -7.61 3.80
N LEU A 172 -21.75 -8.67 3.17
CA LEU A 172 -20.33 -8.98 3.16
C LEU A 172 -19.48 -7.83 2.59
N MET A 173 -19.87 -7.28 1.44
CA MET A 173 -19.14 -6.18 0.80
C MET A 173 -19.20 -4.90 1.65
N ASN A 174 -20.32 -4.63 2.31
CA ASN A 174 -20.41 -3.54 3.28
C ASN A 174 -19.51 -3.75 4.52
N LEU A 175 -19.33 -5.00 4.98
CA LEU A 175 -18.36 -5.30 6.04
C LEU A 175 -16.92 -5.06 5.58
N VAL A 176 -16.55 -5.49 4.37
CA VAL A 176 -15.22 -5.20 3.79
C VAL A 176 -14.98 -3.69 3.74
N LYS A 177 -15.97 -2.95 3.24
CA LYS A 177 -15.94 -1.49 3.19
C LYS A 177 -15.73 -0.88 4.57
N PHE A 178 -16.47 -1.33 5.58
CA PHE A 178 -16.33 -0.87 6.96
C PHE A 178 -14.91 -1.12 7.53
N GLU A 179 -14.34 -2.31 7.33
CA GLU A 179 -12.97 -2.63 7.76
C GLU A 179 -11.93 -1.69 7.11
N LEU A 180 -12.12 -1.35 5.84
CA LEU A 180 -11.27 -0.37 5.15
C LEU A 180 -11.48 1.04 5.68
N GLU A 181 -12.72 1.46 5.94
CA GLU A 181 -13.00 2.78 6.52
C GLU A 181 -12.37 2.99 7.90
N GLU A 182 -12.35 1.96 8.74
CA GLU A 182 -11.70 2.02 10.06
C GLU A 182 -10.18 2.06 9.94
N LYS A 183 -9.62 1.42 8.90
CA LYS A 183 -8.16 1.32 8.71
C LYS A 183 -7.56 2.56 8.07
N TYR A 184 -8.28 3.20 7.15
CA TYR A 184 -7.76 4.30 6.34
C TYR A 184 -8.48 5.63 6.66
N PRO A 185 -7.76 6.76 6.67
CA PRO A 185 -8.29 8.06 7.11
C PRO A 185 -9.21 8.78 6.09
N PHE A 186 -10.13 8.07 5.42
CA PHE A 186 -10.98 8.64 4.35
C PHE A 186 -11.77 9.88 4.79
N ARG A 187 -12.33 9.86 6.01
CA ARG A 187 -13.10 10.99 6.55
C ARG A 187 -12.27 12.26 6.71
N GLY A 188 -10.96 12.12 6.94
CA GLY A 188 -10.03 13.25 7.05
C GLY A 188 -9.90 14.05 5.75
N TYR A 189 -10.16 13.41 4.60
CA TYR A 189 -9.98 14.01 3.28
C TYR A 189 -11.29 14.23 2.51
N ALA A 190 -12.43 13.76 3.01
CA ALA A 190 -13.70 13.74 2.30
C ALA A 190 -14.06 15.07 1.59
N LYS A 191 -13.81 16.22 2.23
CA LYS A 191 -14.07 17.55 1.63
C LYS A 191 -13.23 17.86 0.40
N ILE A 192 -11.96 17.46 0.41
CA ILE A 192 -11.03 17.71 -0.70
C ILE A 192 -11.25 16.67 -1.80
N MET A 193 -11.64 15.46 -1.41
CA MET A 193 -11.85 14.35 -2.33
C MET A 193 -12.97 14.59 -3.34
N GLU A 194 -13.93 15.49 -3.10
CA GLU A 194 -14.98 15.81 -4.08
C GLU A 194 -14.40 16.19 -5.45
N GLN A 195 -13.40 17.07 -5.46
CA GLN A 195 -12.74 17.48 -6.70
C GLN A 195 -11.83 16.38 -7.24
N VAL A 196 -11.15 15.64 -6.36
CA VAL A 196 -10.21 14.59 -6.73
C VAL A 196 -10.92 13.43 -7.43
N VAL A 197 -12.00 12.93 -6.83
CA VAL A 197 -12.86 11.87 -7.37
C VAL A 197 -13.45 12.31 -8.70
N ALA A 198 -14.00 13.53 -8.80
CA ALA A 198 -14.56 14.02 -10.06
C ALA A 198 -13.52 14.08 -11.18
N ARG A 199 -12.30 14.55 -10.88
CA ARG A 199 -11.23 14.61 -11.89
C ARG A 199 -10.70 13.23 -12.27
N ALA A 200 -10.68 12.26 -11.35
CA ALA A 200 -10.36 10.87 -11.66
C ALA A 200 -11.43 10.25 -12.58
N ILE A 201 -12.71 10.34 -12.21
CA ILE A 201 -13.82 9.77 -12.99
C ILE A 201 -13.94 10.42 -14.37
N LEU A 202 -13.74 11.73 -14.47
CA LEU A 202 -13.85 12.46 -15.74
C LEU A 202 -12.55 12.48 -16.56
N ASN A 203 -11.48 11.86 -16.05
CA ASN A 203 -10.15 11.83 -16.65
C ASN A 203 -9.63 13.23 -17.04
N ILE A 204 -9.82 14.20 -16.15
CA ILE A 204 -9.40 15.59 -16.36
C ILE A 204 -7.96 15.75 -15.81
N PRO A 205 -6.99 16.17 -16.64
CA PRO A 205 -5.61 16.33 -16.19
C PRO A 205 -5.47 17.51 -15.21
N VAL A 206 -4.52 17.39 -14.29
CA VAL A 206 -4.31 18.32 -13.17
C VAL A 206 -2.88 18.79 -13.07
N ASN A 207 -2.67 19.99 -12.54
CA ASN A 207 -1.34 20.37 -12.07
C ASN A 207 -1.13 19.80 -10.67
N LYS A 208 0.01 19.14 -10.43
CA LYS A 208 0.35 18.58 -9.12
C LYS A 208 0.41 19.63 -8.01
N ASP A 209 0.72 20.88 -8.37
CA ASP A 209 0.85 22.02 -7.45
C ASP A 209 -0.49 22.76 -7.24
N ASP A 210 -1.60 22.22 -7.75
CA ASP A 210 -2.94 22.77 -7.52
C ASP A 210 -3.28 22.85 -6.01
N PRO A 211 -4.21 23.74 -5.60
CA PRO A 211 -4.60 23.95 -4.19
C PRO A 211 -5.13 22.70 -3.47
N VAL A 212 -5.53 21.69 -4.25
CA VAL A 212 -6.02 20.38 -3.77
C VAL A 212 -4.90 19.53 -3.16
N ASN A 213 -3.64 19.94 -3.33
CA ASN A 213 -2.44 19.29 -2.79
C ASN A 213 -2.33 17.81 -3.23
N TYR A 214 -2.41 17.58 -4.54
CA TYR A 214 -2.35 16.24 -5.14
C TYR A 214 -1.08 15.46 -4.77
N VAL A 215 0.04 16.17 -4.58
CA VAL A 215 1.30 15.57 -4.10
C VAL A 215 1.12 14.92 -2.73
N ASP A 216 0.42 15.58 -1.80
CA ASP A 216 0.16 15.03 -0.46
C ASP A 216 -0.73 13.79 -0.53
N LEU A 217 -1.84 13.86 -1.28
CA LEU A 217 -2.75 12.72 -1.47
C LEU A 217 -2.04 11.52 -2.12
N SER A 218 -1.18 11.78 -3.11
CA SER A 218 -0.43 10.73 -3.78
C SER A 218 0.60 10.09 -2.86
N SER A 219 1.32 10.89 -2.08
CA SER A 219 2.30 10.39 -1.12
C SER A 219 1.69 9.57 0.02
N LYS A 220 0.43 9.80 0.35
CA LYS A 220 -0.35 9.02 1.31
C LYS A 220 -0.92 7.72 0.73
N GLY A 221 -0.67 7.45 -0.56
CA GLY A 221 -1.19 6.28 -1.27
C GLY A 221 -2.70 6.34 -1.49
N ILE A 222 -3.32 7.52 -1.39
CA ILE A 222 -4.76 7.70 -1.65
C ILE A 222 -5.04 7.75 -3.14
N ILE A 223 -4.13 8.38 -3.90
CA ILE A 223 -4.18 8.49 -5.37
C ILE A 223 -2.81 8.18 -5.98
N SER A 224 -2.79 7.96 -7.28
CA SER A 224 -1.56 8.00 -8.09
C SER A 224 -1.65 9.14 -9.11
N LEU A 225 -0.51 9.70 -9.46
CA LEU A 225 -0.39 10.73 -10.49
C LEU A 225 0.34 10.12 -11.69
N GLU A 226 -0.38 10.00 -12.80
CA GLU A 226 0.16 9.50 -14.06
C GLU A 226 0.50 10.70 -14.95
N ALA A 227 1.75 10.78 -15.42
CA ALA A 227 2.15 11.89 -16.28
C ALA A 227 1.43 11.84 -17.64
N VAL A 228 0.90 12.98 -18.07
CA VAL A 228 0.36 13.13 -19.42
C VAL A 228 1.53 13.17 -20.41
N PRO A 229 1.53 12.34 -21.47
CA PRO A 229 2.61 12.35 -22.45
C PRO A 229 2.84 13.75 -23.04
N TYR A 230 4.10 14.21 -22.99
CA TYR A 230 4.53 15.51 -23.51
C TYR A 230 3.90 16.75 -22.84
N ASP A 231 3.31 16.60 -21.65
CA ASP A 231 2.74 17.70 -20.87
C ASP A 231 3.35 17.73 -19.45
N THR A 232 3.15 18.84 -18.76
CA THR A 232 3.46 19.05 -17.33
C THR A 232 2.31 18.63 -16.41
N LEU A 233 1.18 18.25 -16.98
CA LEU A 233 -0.02 17.83 -16.25
C LEU A 233 -0.02 16.33 -15.93
N PHE A 234 -0.90 15.94 -15.01
CA PHE A 234 -1.02 14.58 -14.51
C PHE A 234 -2.48 14.13 -14.52
N TYR A 235 -2.75 12.89 -14.89
CA TYR A 235 -4.03 12.26 -14.60
C TYR A 235 -4.04 11.73 -13.16
N VAL A 236 -5.19 11.88 -12.50
CA VAL A 236 -5.41 11.36 -11.14
C VAL A 236 -5.98 9.94 -11.26
N ARG A 237 -5.27 8.96 -10.73
CA ARG A 237 -5.73 7.56 -10.65
C ARG A 237 -6.06 7.18 -9.23
N MET A 238 -7.09 6.36 -9.04
CA MET A 238 -7.54 5.92 -7.73
C MET A 238 -8.23 4.57 -7.84
N PRO A 239 -7.94 3.61 -6.93
CA PRO A 239 -8.66 2.34 -6.88
C PRO A 239 -10.17 2.55 -6.77
N TYR A 240 -10.95 1.72 -7.46
CA TYR A 240 -12.42 1.73 -7.40
C TYR A 240 -12.94 1.61 -5.97
N MET A 241 -12.32 0.77 -5.12
CA MET A 241 -12.70 0.64 -3.70
C MET A 241 -12.60 1.98 -2.95
N TRP A 242 -11.63 2.83 -3.27
CA TRP A 242 -11.51 4.16 -2.68
C TRP A 242 -12.60 5.09 -3.18
N VAL A 243 -12.92 5.04 -4.46
CA VAL A 243 -14.04 5.79 -5.05
C VAL A 243 -15.34 5.40 -4.35
N TRP A 244 -15.64 4.11 -4.27
CA TRP A 244 -16.87 3.60 -3.67
C TRP A 244 -17.01 3.99 -2.20
N ILE A 245 -15.93 3.89 -1.41
CA ILE A 245 -15.93 4.34 -0.01
C ILE A 245 -16.20 5.84 0.06
N LEU A 246 -15.45 6.65 -0.69
CA LEU A 246 -15.51 8.11 -0.61
C LEU A 246 -16.86 8.66 -1.04
N THR A 247 -17.46 8.16 -2.13
CA THR A 247 -18.77 8.63 -2.59
C THR A 247 -19.89 8.28 -1.63
N SER A 248 -19.72 7.19 -0.87
CA SER A 248 -20.67 6.77 0.15
C SER A 248 -20.58 7.55 1.47
N LEU A 249 -19.55 8.38 1.66
CA LEU A 249 -19.41 9.18 2.89
C LEU A 249 -20.45 10.30 2.91
N LYS A 250 -21.07 10.52 4.08
CA LYS A 250 -22.08 11.58 4.26
C LYS A 250 -21.51 12.98 4.01
N GLU A 251 -20.22 13.15 4.28
CA GLU A 251 -19.46 14.37 4.10
C GLU A 251 -19.22 14.70 2.63
N PHE A 252 -19.32 13.72 1.74
CA PHE A 252 -19.13 13.84 0.30
C PHE A 252 -20.48 14.12 -0.37
N ARG A 253 -20.87 15.40 -0.43
CA ARG A 253 -22.22 15.82 -0.86
C ARG A 253 -22.48 15.55 -2.33
N ALA A 254 -21.42 15.64 -3.14
CA ALA A 254 -21.47 15.30 -4.56
C ALA A 254 -21.73 13.79 -4.79
N GLY A 255 -21.53 12.96 -3.77
CA GLY A 255 -21.62 11.49 -3.83
C GLY A 255 -22.96 11.00 -4.32
N LYS A 256 -24.04 11.68 -3.95
CA LYS A 256 -25.39 11.35 -4.39
C LYS A 256 -25.58 11.33 -5.91
N PHE A 257 -24.76 12.09 -6.66
CA PHE A 257 -24.77 12.08 -8.12
C PHE A 257 -23.93 10.95 -8.71
N TRP A 258 -22.91 10.52 -7.98
CA TRP A 258 -22.02 9.43 -8.37
C TRP A 258 -22.51 8.06 -7.88
N ASP A 259 -23.30 8.02 -6.81
CA ASP A 259 -23.90 6.80 -6.25
C ASP A 259 -24.72 6.06 -7.30
N VAL A 260 -25.39 6.76 -8.22
CA VAL A 260 -26.14 6.16 -9.33
C VAL A 260 -25.22 5.57 -10.42
N MET A 261 -24.01 6.10 -10.57
CA MET A 261 -23.01 5.62 -11.53
C MET A 261 -22.02 4.59 -10.93
N ILE A 262 -22.00 4.46 -9.61
CA ILE A 262 -21.20 3.50 -8.84
C ILE A 262 -22.12 2.47 -8.16
N ASP A 263 -23.41 2.50 -8.48
CA ASP A 263 -24.39 1.58 -7.92
C ASP A 263 -24.06 0.15 -8.35
N GLN A 264 -23.87 -0.73 -7.37
CA GLN A 264 -23.60 -2.17 -7.57
C GLN A 264 -24.81 -2.90 -8.18
N GLU A 265 -26.01 -2.31 -8.10
CA GLU A 265 -27.19 -2.82 -8.81
C GLU A 265 -27.22 -2.39 -10.29
N SER A 266 -26.43 -1.38 -10.67
CA SER A 266 -26.30 -0.92 -12.04
C SER A 266 -25.15 -1.65 -12.77
N HIS A 267 -25.35 -1.98 -14.04
CA HIS A 267 -24.45 -2.83 -14.85
C HIS A 267 -23.05 -2.23 -15.16
N ILE A 268 -22.56 -1.26 -14.40
CA ILE A 268 -21.24 -0.67 -14.61
C ILE A 268 -20.20 -1.65 -14.06
N LEU A 269 -19.53 -2.34 -14.99
CA LEU A 269 -18.40 -3.23 -14.68
C LEU A 269 -17.27 -2.36 -14.13
N TRP A 270 -16.91 -2.53 -12.85
CA TRP A 270 -15.70 -1.94 -12.22
C TRP A 270 -14.46 -2.10 -13.12
N GLN A 271 -14.40 -3.15 -13.93
CA GLN A 271 -13.31 -3.39 -14.88
C GLN A 271 -13.25 -2.32 -15.97
N ALA A 272 -14.38 -1.77 -16.42
CA ALA A 272 -14.37 -0.63 -17.33
C ALA A 272 -13.90 0.64 -16.62
N PHE A 273 -14.17 0.79 -15.32
CA PHE A 273 -13.66 1.91 -14.52
C PHE A 273 -12.16 1.80 -14.29
N GLU A 274 -11.68 0.61 -13.93
CA GLU A 274 -10.26 0.33 -13.80
C GLU A 274 -9.61 0.42 -15.18
N ASP A 275 -10.05 -0.24 -16.24
CA ASP A 275 -9.46 -0.09 -17.60
C ASP A 275 -9.44 1.37 -18.08
N PHE A 276 -10.44 2.19 -17.71
CA PHE A 276 -10.47 3.64 -17.96
C PHE A 276 -9.51 4.43 -17.05
N ASN A 277 -9.29 4.00 -15.80
CA ASN A 277 -8.34 4.58 -14.84
C ASN A 277 -6.98 3.88 -14.82
N VAL A 278 -6.77 2.82 -15.59
CA VAL A 278 -5.57 2.00 -15.59
C VAL A 278 -4.64 2.61 -16.61
N ALA A 279 -3.87 3.54 -16.08
CA ALA A 279 -2.42 3.42 -16.15
C ALA A 279 -1.86 3.58 -14.72
N ILE A 280 -2.31 2.68 -13.83
CA ILE A 280 -1.63 2.52 -12.54
C ILE A 280 -0.25 1.90 -12.73
N LEU A 281 0.06 1.28 -13.89
CA LEU A 281 1.41 0.89 -14.27
C LEU A 281 1.61 0.71 -15.79
N ASP A 282 2.17 1.74 -16.43
CA ASP A 282 3.35 1.50 -17.27
C ASP A 282 4.16 2.79 -17.43
N SER A 283 4.78 3.27 -16.33
CA SER A 283 5.85 4.26 -16.44
C SER A 283 7.19 3.61 -16.85
N THR A 284 7.14 2.52 -17.63
CA THR A 284 8.29 2.00 -18.39
C THR A 284 8.04 2.02 -19.89
N SER A 285 7.44 3.09 -20.41
CA SER A 285 7.56 3.43 -21.83
C SER A 285 8.38 4.70 -22.04
N SER A 286 9.68 4.63 -21.72
CA SER A 286 10.73 5.24 -22.55
C SER A 286 12.13 4.89 -22.04
N THR A 287 12.80 4.01 -22.80
CA THR A 287 14.25 3.97 -23.04
C THR A 287 15.21 3.80 -21.85
N SER A 288 15.74 2.57 -21.78
CA SER A 288 17.18 2.26 -21.70
C SER A 288 17.97 2.70 -20.44
N GLN A 289 18.32 1.73 -19.58
CA GLN A 289 19.65 1.09 -19.53
C GLN A 289 19.83 0.28 -18.23
N ILE A 290 20.28 -0.96 -18.41
CA ILE A 290 21.03 -1.71 -17.40
C ILE A 290 22.31 -0.94 -17.09
N VAL A 291 22.64 -0.74 -15.82
CA VAL A 291 24.04 -0.65 -15.39
C VAL A 291 24.20 -1.30 -14.03
N ILE A 292 25.10 -2.29 -14.00
CA ILE A 292 25.60 -3.07 -12.85
C ILE A 292 26.03 -2.15 -11.70
#